data_AF-A0A2K8UHU0-F1
#
_entry.id   AF-A0A2K8UHU0-F1
#
_cell.length_a   1.000
_cell.length_b   1.000
_cell.length_c   1.000
_cell.angle_alpha   90.00
_cell.angle_beta   90.00
_cell.angle_gamma   90.00
#
_symmetry.space_group_name_H-M   'P 1'
#
loop_
_entity.id
_entity.type
_entity.pdbx_description
1 polymer ?
#
loop_
_entity_poly.entity_id
_entity_poly.type
_entity_poly.pdbx_seq_one_letter_code
_entity_poly.pdbx_strand_id
1 'polypeptide(L)'
;MKGVLILPILLVAAAAAGADPQAPAVLEGFGGAAEPSAAALYAEFCAGCHGQDPVPLSGGPYPALFGNPQIAAAGAVYVAVKALHGTGNMYPLCAFASDAEIAAIANYLAAANAHQGAPLSVEAVAPLRPAAGDCPVSH
;
A
#
# COMPACT_ATOMS: atom_id res chain seq x y z
N MET A 1 22.20 57.75 -47.44
CA MET A 1 22.89 56.48 -47.75
C MET A 1 23.30 55.84 -46.43
N LYS A 2 22.81 54.61 -46.16
CA LYS A 2 23.36 53.55 -45.28
C LYS A 2 23.92 53.98 -43.90
N GLY A 3 23.52 53.43 -42.75
CA GLY A 3 22.74 52.24 -42.45
C GLY A 3 22.60 52.10 -40.93
N VAL A 4 21.53 51.42 -40.54
CA VAL A 4 21.19 51.00 -39.17
C VAL A 4 22.05 49.81 -38.77
N LEU A 5 22.50 49.76 -37.51
CA LEU A 5 22.76 48.52 -36.77
C LEU A 5 22.67 48.83 -35.26
N ILE A 6 21.50 48.53 -34.68
CA ILE A 6 21.24 48.57 -33.24
C ILE A 6 21.24 47.11 -32.76
N LEU A 7 22.01 46.87 -31.70
CA LEU A 7 22.21 45.61 -30.99
C LEU A 7 20.90 45.17 -30.28
N PRO A 8 20.52 43.88 -30.24
CA PRO A 8 19.29 43.46 -29.58
C PRO A 8 19.49 43.38 -28.06
N ILE A 9 18.62 44.05 -27.30
CA ILE A 9 18.48 43.88 -25.85
C ILE A 9 17.34 42.89 -25.58
N LEU A 10 17.60 42.08 -24.56
CA LEU A 10 16.85 40.96 -24.02
C LEU A 10 15.31 41.06 -23.98
N LEU A 11 14.75 39.86 -24.14
CA LEU A 11 13.41 39.40 -23.76
C LEU A 11 12.99 39.78 -22.33
N VAL A 12 11.75 40.24 -22.16
CA VAL A 12 10.92 39.98 -20.97
C VAL A 12 9.50 39.67 -21.43
N ALA A 13 8.99 38.50 -21.02
CA ALA A 13 7.62 38.06 -21.21
C ALA A 13 6.76 38.49 -20.01
N ALA A 14 5.50 38.87 -20.25
CA ALA A 14 4.45 38.84 -19.24
C ALA A 14 3.10 38.53 -19.92
N ALA A 15 2.38 37.59 -19.30
CA ALA A 15 1.26 36.83 -19.82
C ALA A 15 -0.03 37.63 -20.04
N ALA A 16 -0.80 37.21 -21.04
CA ALA A 16 -2.24 37.45 -21.09
C ALA A 16 -2.96 36.26 -21.74
N ALA A 17 -4.19 36.02 -21.27
CA ALA A 17 -5.20 35.06 -21.71
C ALA A 17 -5.01 33.61 -21.22
N GLY A 18 -5.99 32.94 -20.64
CA GLY A 18 -7.39 33.31 -20.43
C GLY A 18 -8.14 32.20 -19.67
N ALA A 19 -9.30 32.60 -19.16
CA ALA A 19 -10.49 31.85 -18.74
C ALA A 19 -10.42 30.33 -18.46
N ASP A 20 -10.89 30.01 -17.25
CA ASP A 20 -11.56 28.79 -16.79
C ASP A 20 -12.17 27.87 -17.88
N PRO A 21 -11.74 26.60 -17.93
CA PRO A 21 -12.58 25.50 -18.34
C PRO A 21 -13.15 24.81 -17.10
N GLN A 22 -14.41 25.14 -16.80
CA GLN A 22 -15.44 24.25 -16.25
C GLN A 22 -14.92 23.03 -15.48
N ALA A 23 -14.89 23.13 -14.14
CA ALA A 23 -14.83 21.97 -13.27
C ALA A 23 -15.98 21.01 -13.64
N PRO A 24 -15.71 19.70 -13.83
CA PRO A 24 -16.80 18.75 -14.04
C PRO A 24 -17.66 18.71 -12.78
N ALA A 25 -18.95 18.88 -12.99
CA ALA A 25 -19.98 18.74 -11.98
C ALA A 25 -19.82 17.41 -11.25
N VAL A 26 -19.53 17.46 -9.96
CA VAL A 26 -19.65 16.31 -9.06
C VAL A 26 -21.14 16.07 -8.79
N LEU A 27 -21.75 15.27 -9.65
CA LEU A 27 -23.04 14.65 -9.38
C LEU A 27 -22.93 13.14 -9.57
N GLU A 28 -22.23 12.46 -8.66
CA GLU A 28 -22.34 11.02 -8.41
C GLU A 28 -22.14 10.87 -6.89
N GLY A 29 -23.18 10.58 -6.11
CA GLY A 29 -23.78 9.26 -6.02
C GLY A 29 -23.24 8.59 -4.75
N PHE A 30 -24.12 8.22 -3.82
CA PHE A 30 -23.78 7.39 -2.67
C PHE A 30 -23.26 6.04 -3.18
N GLY A 31 -21.95 5.82 -3.25
CA GLY A 31 -21.44 4.53 -3.69
C GLY A 31 -19.98 4.54 -4.10
N GLY A 32 -19.12 4.10 -3.20
CA GLY A 32 -17.70 3.86 -3.45
C GLY A 32 -16.86 4.45 -2.32
N ALA A 33 -16.73 3.73 -1.21
CA ALA A 33 -15.65 4.01 -0.29
C ALA A 33 -14.33 3.87 -1.07
N ALA A 34 -13.45 4.87 -0.99
CA ALA A 34 -12.11 4.74 -1.56
C ALA A 34 -11.42 3.51 -0.94
N GLU A 35 -10.73 2.71 -1.76
CA GLU A 35 -9.98 1.54 -1.30
C GLU A 35 -8.99 1.99 -0.20
N PRO A 36 -8.95 1.34 0.97
CA PRO A 36 -8.05 1.72 2.05
C PRO A 36 -6.58 1.61 1.62
N SER A 37 -5.75 2.55 2.09
CA SER A 37 -4.31 2.51 1.80
C SER A 37 -3.64 1.32 2.50
N ALA A 38 -2.52 0.81 1.96
CA ALA A 38 -1.80 -0.30 2.57
C ALA A 38 -1.31 0.02 4.00
N ALA A 39 -0.96 1.28 4.28
CA ALA A 39 -0.60 1.72 5.62
C ALA A 39 -1.81 1.70 6.58
N ALA A 40 -3.00 2.08 6.10
CA ALA A 40 -4.23 1.98 6.88
C ALA A 40 -4.60 0.51 7.16
N LEU A 41 -4.47 -0.35 6.16
CA LEU A 41 -4.68 -1.79 6.31
C LEU A 41 -3.67 -2.42 7.30
N TYR A 42 -2.41 -1.98 7.29
CA TYR A 42 -1.43 -2.41 8.30
C TYR A 42 -1.84 -1.97 9.71
N ALA A 43 -2.30 -0.72 9.86
CA ALA A 43 -2.77 -0.21 11.15
C ALA A 43 -3.96 -1.02 11.68
N GLU A 44 -4.90 -1.37 10.80
CA GLU A 44 -6.10 -2.13 11.12
C GLU A 44 -5.77 -3.59 11.50
N PHE A 45 -5.02 -4.29 10.64
CA PHE A 45 -4.88 -5.75 10.76
C PHE A 45 -3.62 -6.23 11.51
N CYS A 46 -2.58 -5.39 11.62
CA CYS A 46 -1.26 -5.86 12.06
C CYS A 46 -0.73 -5.11 13.28
N ALA A 47 -0.88 -3.78 13.31
CA ALA A 47 -0.19 -2.92 14.26
C ALA A 47 -0.58 -3.16 15.73
N GLY A 48 -1.82 -3.58 16.00
CA GLY A 48 -2.31 -3.83 17.36
C GLY A 48 -1.53 -4.92 18.11
N CYS A 49 -0.94 -5.88 17.39
CA CYS A 49 -0.11 -6.94 17.97
C CYS A 49 1.38 -6.76 17.64
N HIS A 50 1.71 -6.34 16.42
CA HIS A 50 3.10 -6.28 15.95
C HIS A 50 3.78 -4.92 16.21
N GLY A 51 3.04 -3.91 16.61
CA GLY A 51 3.51 -2.53 16.73
C GLY A 51 3.66 -1.88 15.36
N GLN A 52 4.31 -0.72 15.35
CA GLN A 52 4.55 0.07 14.15
C GLN A 52 6.05 0.37 14.04
N ASP A 53 6.56 0.59 12.83
CA ASP A 53 7.94 1.05 12.67
C ASP A 53 8.18 2.36 13.45
N PRO A 54 9.34 2.56 14.09
CA PRO A 54 10.45 1.63 14.31
C PRO A 54 10.35 0.84 15.64
N VAL A 55 9.22 0.93 16.35
CA VAL A 55 9.07 0.46 17.72
C VAL A 55 8.12 -0.75 17.76
N PRO A 56 8.64 -1.99 17.89
CA PRO A 56 7.77 -3.11 18.22
C PRO A 56 7.09 -2.88 19.57
N LEU A 57 5.93 -3.49 19.80
CA LEU A 57 5.31 -3.44 21.13
C LEU A 57 6.27 -4.05 22.16
N SER A 58 6.82 -3.20 23.03
CA SER A 58 7.81 -3.59 24.03
C SER A 58 7.32 -4.77 24.87
N GLY A 59 8.06 -5.89 24.84
CA GLY A 59 7.81 -7.06 25.69
C GLY A 59 6.65 -7.96 25.26
N GLY A 60 6.02 -7.71 24.11
CA GLY A 60 4.97 -8.58 23.56
C GLY A 60 5.51 -9.87 22.92
N PRO A 61 4.71 -10.95 22.85
CA PRO A 61 5.13 -12.21 22.22
C PRO A 61 5.15 -12.16 20.67
N TYR A 62 4.69 -11.05 20.08
CA TYR A 62 4.58 -10.89 18.63
C TYR A 62 5.87 -10.32 18.04
N PRO A 63 6.43 -10.95 16.99
CA PRO A 63 7.68 -10.50 16.39
C PRO A 63 7.49 -9.15 15.69
N ALA A 64 8.55 -8.33 15.67
CA ALA A 64 8.59 -7.14 14.84
C ALA A 64 8.45 -7.51 13.36
N LEU A 65 7.62 -6.76 12.63
CA LEU A 65 7.44 -6.94 11.18
C LEU A 65 8.33 -6.00 10.36
N PHE A 66 8.75 -4.87 10.92
CA PHE A 66 9.75 -3.98 10.31
C PHE A 66 11.15 -4.39 10.74
N GLY A 67 12.10 -4.37 9.80
CA GLY A 67 13.45 -4.90 9.99
C GLY A 67 13.51 -6.42 10.16
N ASN A 68 12.45 -7.14 9.75
CA ASN A 68 12.35 -8.58 9.91
C ASN A 68 13.13 -9.32 8.81
N PRO A 69 14.17 -10.12 9.15
CA PRO A 69 15.01 -10.79 8.17
C PRO A 69 14.27 -11.87 7.37
N GLN A 70 13.22 -12.47 7.94
CA GLN A 70 12.40 -13.46 7.21
C GLN A 70 11.57 -12.78 6.11
N ILE A 71 11.02 -11.60 6.38
CA ILE A 71 10.28 -10.82 5.38
C ILE A 71 11.24 -10.28 4.31
N ALA A 72 12.42 -9.78 4.69
CA ALA A 72 13.43 -9.34 3.74
C ALA A 72 13.84 -10.46 2.76
N ALA A 73 14.00 -11.68 3.27
CA ALA A 73 14.39 -12.84 2.46
C ALA A 73 13.24 -13.41 1.60
N ALA A 74 12.06 -13.62 2.20
CA ALA A 74 10.97 -14.37 1.57
C ALA A 74 9.85 -13.49 0.96
N GLY A 75 9.84 -12.19 1.29
CA GLY A 75 8.99 -11.19 0.63
C GLY A 75 7.50 -11.31 0.90
N ALA A 76 6.71 -10.79 -0.04
CA ALA A 76 5.26 -10.63 0.11
C ALA A 76 4.52 -11.97 0.23
N VAL A 77 4.98 -13.02 -0.47
CA VAL A 77 4.36 -14.36 -0.39
C VAL A 77 4.40 -14.89 1.04
N TYR A 78 5.52 -14.72 1.75
CA TYR A 78 5.65 -15.14 3.15
C TYR A 78 4.66 -14.41 4.05
N VAL A 79 4.54 -13.08 3.88
CA VAL A 79 3.60 -12.27 4.64
C VAL A 79 2.15 -12.68 4.34
N ALA A 80 1.80 -12.88 3.07
CA ALA A 80 0.46 -13.30 2.67
C ALA A 80 0.07 -14.66 3.26
N VAL A 81 0.97 -15.65 3.22
CA VAL A 81 0.72 -16.96 3.83
C VAL A 81 0.54 -16.84 5.35
N LYS A 82 1.39 -16.08 6.05
CA LYS A 82 1.23 -15.88 7.49
C LYS A 82 -0.06 -15.13 7.84
N ALA A 83 -0.43 -14.12 7.06
CA ALA A 83 -1.67 -13.37 7.24
C ALA A 83 -2.90 -14.24 7.02
N LEU A 84 -2.93 -15.03 5.94
CA LEU A 84 -4.08 -15.86 5.60
C LEU A 84 -4.27 -17.03 6.57
N HIS A 85 -3.20 -17.68 7.00
CA HIS A 85 -3.26 -18.92 7.79
C HIS A 85 -3.12 -18.69 9.29
N GLY A 86 -2.60 -17.54 9.71
CA GLY A 86 -2.22 -17.32 11.09
C GLY A 86 -1.03 -18.19 11.52
N THR A 87 -0.57 -18.03 12.76
CA THR A 87 0.46 -18.86 13.38
C THR A 87 0.50 -18.63 14.89
N GLY A 88 0.40 -19.69 15.69
CA GLY A 88 0.31 -19.55 17.15
C GLY A 88 -0.89 -18.69 17.56
N ASN A 89 -0.64 -17.56 18.22
CA ASN A 89 -1.69 -16.61 18.63
C ASN A 89 -2.07 -15.58 17.54
N MET A 90 -1.42 -15.59 16.38
CA MET A 90 -1.78 -14.72 15.25
C MET A 90 -3.03 -15.28 14.57
N TYR A 91 -4.15 -14.55 14.66
CA TYR A 91 -5.41 -14.95 14.06
C TYR A 91 -5.33 -14.90 12.52
N PRO A 92 -5.90 -15.88 11.80
CA PRO A 92 -5.93 -15.85 10.34
C PRO A 92 -6.88 -14.76 9.82
N LEU A 93 -6.42 -14.00 8.85
CA LEU A 93 -7.18 -12.93 8.20
C LEU A 93 -8.02 -13.41 7.01
N CYS A 94 -7.97 -14.70 6.66
CA CYS A 94 -8.58 -15.19 5.43
C CYS A 94 -10.12 -15.09 5.39
N ALA A 95 -10.77 -14.90 6.54
CA ALA A 95 -12.19 -14.60 6.64
C ALA A 95 -12.54 -13.10 6.61
N PHE A 96 -11.56 -12.21 6.82
CA PHE A 96 -11.80 -10.79 7.08
C PHE A 96 -11.18 -9.86 6.03
N ALA A 97 -10.10 -10.30 5.37
CA ALA A 97 -9.40 -9.51 4.36
C ALA A 97 -9.55 -10.14 2.98
N SER A 98 -9.89 -9.31 2.00
CA SER A 98 -9.94 -9.64 0.57
C SER A 98 -8.55 -9.93 0.00
N ASP A 99 -8.49 -10.49 -1.22
CA ASP A 99 -7.21 -10.76 -1.89
C ASP A 99 -6.43 -9.48 -2.17
N ALA A 100 -7.15 -8.41 -2.52
CA ALA A 100 -6.56 -7.10 -2.77
C ALA A 100 -5.93 -6.53 -1.49
N GLU A 101 -6.61 -6.63 -0.35
CA GLU A 101 -6.08 -6.15 0.93
C GLU A 101 -4.87 -6.96 1.39
N ILE A 102 -4.91 -8.30 1.24
CA ILE A 102 -3.78 -9.17 1.57
C ILE A 102 -2.57 -8.87 0.68
N ALA A 103 -2.77 -8.73 -0.63
CA ALA A 103 -1.69 -8.35 -1.55
C ALA A 103 -1.10 -6.98 -1.17
N ALA A 104 -1.95 -6.00 -0.85
CA ALA A 104 -1.53 -4.64 -0.49
C ALA A 104 -0.65 -4.63 0.77
N ILE A 105 -1.09 -5.25 1.88
CA ILE A 105 -0.30 -5.28 3.12
C ILE A 105 0.97 -6.12 3.00
N ALA A 106 0.91 -7.22 2.24
CA ALA A 106 2.06 -8.09 2.02
C ALA A 106 3.16 -7.38 1.24
N ASN A 107 2.79 -6.66 0.17
CA ASN A 107 3.72 -5.88 -0.63
C ASN A 107 4.27 -4.68 0.15
N TYR A 108 3.43 -4.02 0.95
CA TYR A 108 3.87 -2.94 1.84
C TYR A 108 4.96 -3.41 2.81
N LEU A 109 4.76 -4.55 3.47
CA LEU A 109 5.76 -5.09 4.39
C LEU A 109 7.01 -5.63 3.69
N ALA A 110 6.87 -6.24 2.53
CA ALA A 110 8.03 -6.67 1.73
C ALA A 110 8.90 -5.47 1.32
N ALA A 111 8.28 -4.39 0.83
CA ALA A 111 8.97 -3.16 0.48
C ALA A 111 9.63 -2.49 1.69
N ALA A 112 8.93 -2.41 2.83
CA ALA A 112 9.47 -1.85 4.06
C ALA A 112 10.69 -2.63 4.61
N ASN A 113 10.83 -3.90 4.22
CA ASN A 113 11.96 -4.76 4.57
C ASN A 113 12.98 -4.90 3.42
N ALA A 114 12.94 -4.01 2.43
CA ALA A 114 13.85 -3.97 1.29
C ALA A 114 13.94 -5.30 0.51
N HIS A 115 12.84 -6.05 0.45
CA HIS A 115 12.76 -7.24 -0.39
C HIS A 115 12.86 -6.86 -1.87
N GLN A 116 13.66 -7.61 -2.65
CA GLN A 116 13.98 -7.28 -4.05
C GLN A 116 13.15 -8.07 -5.08
N GLY A 117 12.33 -9.02 -4.64
CA GLY A 117 11.46 -9.79 -5.52
C GLY A 117 10.30 -8.98 -6.09
N ALA A 118 9.63 -9.55 -7.10
CA ALA A 118 8.45 -8.94 -7.69
C ALA A 118 7.32 -8.80 -6.65
N PRO A 119 6.52 -7.73 -6.72
CA PRO A 119 5.31 -7.61 -5.90
C PRO A 119 4.35 -8.78 -6.15
N LEU A 120 3.65 -9.21 -5.10
CA LEU A 120 2.58 -10.19 -5.17
C LEU A 120 1.35 -9.58 -5.85
N SER A 121 0.86 -10.21 -6.92
CA SER A 121 -0.39 -9.77 -7.56
C SER A 121 -1.61 -10.26 -6.78
N VAL A 122 -2.77 -9.64 -7.01
CA VAL A 122 -4.04 -10.02 -6.36
C VAL A 122 -4.44 -11.44 -6.73
N GLU A 123 -4.29 -11.80 -8.00
CA GLU A 123 -4.64 -13.13 -8.53
C GLU A 123 -3.76 -14.22 -7.93
N ALA A 124 -2.53 -13.89 -7.58
CA ALA A 124 -1.60 -14.81 -6.93
C ALA A 124 -1.94 -15.06 -5.46
N VAL A 125 -2.83 -14.29 -4.83
CA VAL A 125 -3.27 -14.50 -3.45
C VAL A 125 -4.30 -15.63 -3.35
N ALA A 126 -5.22 -15.73 -4.30
CA ALA A 126 -6.28 -16.74 -4.31
C ALA A 126 -5.78 -18.19 -4.06
N PRO A 127 -4.72 -18.70 -4.74
CA PRO A 127 -4.21 -20.04 -4.48
C PRO A 127 -3.48 -20.19 -3.11
N LEU A 128 -3.18 -19.09 -2.42
CA LEU A 128 -2.58 -19.11 -1.07
C LEU A 128 -3.64 -19.19 0.03
N ARG A 129 -4.94 -18.98 -0.28
CA ARG A 129 -5.99 -19.06 0.72
C ARG A 129 -6.24 -20.50 1.18
N PRO A 130 -6.55 -20.71 2.47
CA PRO A 130 -7.16 -21.96 2.91
C PRO A 130 -8.43 -22.29 2.12
N ALA A 131 -8.82 -23.56 2.10
CA ALA A 131 -10.07 -23.94 1.44
C ALA A 131 -11.28 -23.27 2.12
N ALA A 132 -12.36 -23.10 1.37
CA ALA A 132 -13.60 -22.55 1.91
C ALA A 132 -14.09 -23.43 3.08
N GLY A 133 -14.17 -22.85 4.28
CA GLY A 133 -14.50 -23.55 5.53
C GLY A 133 -13.33 -23.74 6.50
N ASP A 134 -12.08 -23.66 6.01
CA ASP A 134 -10.87 -23.73 6.85
C ASP A 134 -10.44 -22.37 7.41
N CYS A 135 -11.09 -21.30 6.95
CA CYS A 135 -10.97 -19.97 7.55
C CYS A 135 -11.85 -19.89 8.78
N PRO A 136 -11.28 -19.84 10.00
CA PRO A 136 -12.10 -19.70 11.19
C PRO A 136 -12.74 -18.31 11.17
N VAL A 137 -14.02 -18.27 10.87
CA VAL A 137 -14.92 -17.17 11.25
C VAL A 137 -15.17 -17.36 12.74
N SER A 138 -14.72 -16.43 13.57
CA SER A 138 -14.64 -16.61 15.02
C SER A 138 -15.95 -17.12 15.66
N HIS A 139 -15.82 -17.94 16.70
CA HIS A 139 -16.90 -18.33 17.62
C HIS A 139 -17.47 -17.15 18.39
#